data_AF-W9JEP2-F1
#
_entry.id   AF-W9JEP2-F1
#
_cell.length_a   1.000
_cell.length_b   1.000
_cell.length_c   1.000
_cell.angle_alpha   90.00
_cell.angle_beta   90.00
_cell.angle_gamma   90.00
#
_symmetry.space_group_name_H-M   'P 1'
#
loop_
_entity.id
_entity.type
_entity.pdbx_description
1 polymer ?
#
loop_
_entity_poly.entity_id
_entity_poly.type
_entity_poly.pdbx_seq_one_letter_code
_entity_poly.pdbx_strand_id
1 'polypeptide(L)'
;MSSHSNMPTAQALHQMPTSIEGIIVPLPRNRYQKLIARLYEAMIMLWIEQPIQGPHITANHDNISLIASRRRFMTGLAYICDWDKGGSTTTSIAVQDSEDTNTFWVASNEGFERNSHSGTPNFLRESLQRLQCITQVPDPNPAWLARQSDHCARFFTIFAAPRIKKEASLLSRMATSCIQHLNGMVTRRGNVTDTGTSDNVIYLMSITNELLEARSLERWLHHFQSRETLEAYDICMEAYNARNDPQMDTLRRLSQEVLSNEDGESLAKASRGARHFVGRLAEHIRVSKQLVEDALRAREVLDVFQVSEIPTPLCVQPPEIDPSVTLDRILGRMIRKEDEELSSIRQGLSSLNSHVGLEERVKERLLALQSNPPIVHCEVQVLDHFHKGRMRFVGDDRFVGTSKFSCLCCKLYYRHHPSRPVEPDSHEQIYLNWGPVGLIEGPKDASYLELRETLNPVIHGLRDGFFRAMRNKGLSNFNHPNSITGLTRSADTPVNSDSDVELDSEPEGGTTLKDS
;
A
#
# COMPACT_ATOMS: atom_id res chain seq x y z
N MET A 1 35.67 -56.29 45.54
CA MET A 1 34.44 -56.98 45.12
C MET A 1 34.29 -56.74 43.63
N SER A 2 34.27 -57.84 42.87
CA SER A 2 34.15 -57.96 41.40
C SER A 2 35.25 -57.32 40.55
N SER A 3 36.28 -58.13 40.29
CA SER A 3 37.42 -57.92 39.41
C SER A 3 37.22 -58.50 38.00
N HIS A 4 37.94 -57.93 37.02
CA HIS A 4 38.32 -58.47 35.70
C HIS A 4 37.24 -58.51 34.60
N SER A 5 37.24 -57.63 33.59
CA SER A 5 38.19 -57.37 32.47
C SER A 5 37.83 -58.14 31.20
N ASN A 6 37.49 -57.42 30.11
CA ASN A 6 37.95 -57.68 28.74
C ASN A 6 37.37 -56.66 27.75
N MET A 7 38.24 -55.86 27.13
CA MET A 7 38.11 -55.41 25.73
C MET A 7 38.87 -56.43 24.83
N PRO A 8 38.78 -56.48 23.47
CA PRO A 8 38.33 -55.45 22.50
C PRO A 8 37.59 -55.94 21.20
N THR A 9 37.25 -54.96 20.35
CA THR A 9 37.21 -54.94 18.85
C THR A 9 36.01 -55.46 18.00
N ALA A 10 35.57 -54.52 17.14
CA ALA A 10 35.22 -54.59 15.71
C ALA A 10 33.88 -55.19 15.21
N GLN A 11 33.12 -54.30 14.55
CA GLN A 11 32.30 -54.50 13.33
C GLN A 11 31.15 -55.52 13.31
N ALA A 12 29.93 -55.00 13.35
CA ALA A 12 28.79 -55.47 12.56
C ALA A 12 27.90 -54.25 12.24
N LEU A 13 28.10 -53.64 11.08
CA LEU A 13 27.27 -53.82 9.88
C LEU A 13 25.91 -53.11 9.97
N HIS A 14 25.83 -52.06 9.16
CA HIS A 14 24.63 -51.47 8.58
C HIS A 14 23.39 -52.38 8.62
N GLN A 15 22.36 -51.93 9.32
CA GLN A 15 20.99 -52.07 8.81
C GLN A 15 20.51 -50.68 8.47
N MET A 16 20.69 -50.34 7.19
CA MET A 16 19.93 -49.29 6.54
C MET A 16 18.44 -49.61 6.72
N PRO A 17 17.56 -48.60 6.88
CA PRO A 17 16.15 -48.84 6.64
C PRO A 17 16.02 -49.28 5.19
N THR A 18 15.56 -50.51 5.01
CA THR A 18 15.16 -51.07 3.72
C THR A 18 14.27 -50.06 3.01
N SER A 19 14.76 -49.59 1.87
CA SER A 19 14.04 -48.83 0.86
C SER A 19 12.82 -49.64 0.43
N ILE A 20 11.69 -49.40 1.07
CA ILE A 20 10.39 -49.56 0.44
C ILE A 20 10.15 -48.21 -0.23
N GLU A 21 9.88 -48.21 -1.54
CA GLU A 21 9.32 -47.07 -2.26
C GLU A 21 7.97 -46.69 -1.62
N GLY A 22 8.04 -46.07 -0.45
CA GLY A 22 6.92 -45.49 0.23
C GLY A 22 6.63 -44.21 -0.51
N ILE A 23 5.58 -44.22 -1.33
CA ILE A 23 4.85 -43.01 -1.67
C ILE A 23 4.61 -42.30 -0.34
N ILE A 24 5.34 -41.21 -0.08
CA ILE A 24 5.04 -40.32 1.04
C ILE A 24 3.68 -39.73 0.70
N VAL A 25 2.61 -40.37 1.17
CA VAL A 25 1.27 -39.82 1.09
C VAL A 25 1.26 -38.62 2.03
N PRO A 26 1.10 -37.39 1.54
CA PRO A 26 1.07 -36.22 2.40
C PRO A 26 -0.02 -36.40 3.45
N LEU A 27 0.32 -36.16 4.72
CA LEU A 27 -0.68 -36.21 5.80
C LEU A 27 -1.83 -35.25 5.46
N PRO A 28 -3.10 -35.65 5.64
CA PRO A 28 -4.23 -34.79 5.35
C PRO A 28 -4.12 -33.46 6.11
N ARG A 29 -4.31 -32.34 5.40
CA ARG A 29 -4.29 -31.00 6.00
C ARG A 29 -5.18 -30.94 7.25
N ASN A 30 -4.63 -30.48 8.36
CA ASN A 30 -5.38 -30.23 9.58
C ASN A 30 -6.36 -29.04 9.39
N ARG A 31 -7.23 -28.78 10.37
CA ARG A 31 -8.26 -27.72 10.25
C ARG A 31 -7.68 -26.31 10.07
N TYR A 32 -6.50 -26.03 10.64
CA TYR A 32 -5.79 -24.77 10.47
C TYR A 32 -5.20 -24.67 9.06
N GLN A 33 -4.45 -25.69 8.61
CA GLN A 33 -3.91 -25.74 7.25
C GLN A 33 -4.99 -25.62 6.17
N LYS A 34 -6.17 -26.23 6.38
CA LYS A 34 -7.32 -26.07 5.48
C LYS A 34 -7.89 -24.64 5.46
N LEU A 35 -7.89 -23.94 6.59
CA LEU A 35 -8.30 -22.53 6.66
C LEU A 35 -7.34 -21.66 5.86
N ILE A 36 -6.04 -21.83 6.09
CA ILE A 36 -4.97 -21.08 5.42
C ILE A 36 -4.96 -21.36 3.92
N ALA A 37 -5.14 -22.61 3.50
CA ALA A 37 -5.26 -22.95 2.09
C ALA A 37 -6.42 -22.21 1.41
N ARG A 38 -7.61 -22.20 2.03
CA ARG A 38 -8.79 -21.50 1.49
C ARG A 38 -8.58 -19.98 1.37
N LEU A 39 -7.77 -19.40 2.26
CA LEU A 39 -7.39 -17.99 2.21
C LEU A 39 -6.51 -17.69 1.00
N TYR A 40 -5.35 -18.36 0.88
CA TYR A 40 -4.44 -18.10 -0.23
C TYR A 40 -5.04 -18.47 -1.58
N GLU A 41 -5.83 -19.54 -1.65
CA GLU A 41 -6.57 -19.89 -2.87
C GLU A 41 -7.51 -18.75 -3.29
N ALA A 42 -8.30 -18.18 -2.38
CA ALA A 42 -9.20 -17.07 -2.70
C ALA A 42 -8.43 -15.79 -3.06
N MET A 43 -7.35 -15.47 -2.35
CA MET A 43 -6.50 -14.32 -2.63
C MET A 43 -5.86 -14.42 -4.03
N ILE A 44 -5.24 -15.55 -4.36
CA ILE A 44 -4.55 -15.76 -5.64
C ILE A 44 -5.55 -15.75 -6.80
N MET A 45 -6.69 -16.42 -6.65
CA MET A 45 -7.73 -16.45 -7.69
C MET A 45 -8.26 -15.04 -7.97
N LEU A 46 -8.57 -14.26 -6.93
CA LEU A 46 -9.01 -12.88 -7.09
C LEU A 46 -7.90 -12.00 -7.66
N TRP A 47 -6.66 -12.15 -7.21
CA TRP A 47 -5.53 -11.36 -7.71
C TRP A 47 -5.24 -11.61 -9.19
N ILE A 48 -5.32 -12.88 -9.63
CA ILE A 48 -5.16 -13.24 -11.05
C ILE A 48 -6.26 -12.60 -11.90
N GLU A 49 -7.48 -12.56 -11.37
CA GLU A 49 -8.65 -12.13 -12.11
C GLU A 49 -8.81 -10.61 -12.13
N GLN A 50 -8.71 -9.99 -10.96
CA GLN A 50 -8.86 -8.56 -10.76
C GLN A 50 -8.07 -8.13 -9.49
N PRO A 51 -6.78 -7.79 -9.63
CA PRO A 51 -5.93 -7.47 -8.47
C PRO A 51 -6.35 -6.21 -7.71
N ILE A 52 -7.17 -5.36 -8.31
CA ILE A 52 -7.68 -4.11 -7.72
C ILE A 52 -9.20 -4.07 -7.83
N GLN A 53 -9.87 -4.03 -6.66
CA GLN A 53 -11.31 -4.25 -6.53
C GLN A 53 -12.17 -2.99 -6.68
N GLY A 54 -11.56 -1.82 -6.82
CA GLY A 54 -12.27 -0.55 -6.94
C GLY A 54 -11.36 0.65 -6.71
N PRO A 55 -11.94 1.86 -6.70
CA PRO A 55 -11.21 3.07 -6.34
C PRO A 55 -10.76 3.02 -4.89
N HIS A 56 -9.84 3.91 -4.53
CA HIS A 56 -9.53 4.16 -3.13
C HIS A 56 -10.80 4.47 -2.33
N ILE A 57 -10.93 3.81 -1.19
CA ILE A 57 -12.00 4.05 -0.24
C ILE A 57 -11.40 4.83 0.91
N THR A 58 -11.81 6.09 1.03
CA THR A 58 -11.59 6.93 2.20
C THR A 58 -12.86 6.93 3.04
N ALA A 59 -12.74 6.58 4.31
CA ALA A 59 -13.84 6.79 5.24
C ALA A 59 -14.04 8.29 5.43
N ASN A 60 -15.27 8.77 5.34
CA ASN A 60 -15.60 10.18 5.60
C ASN A 60 -15.39 10.47 7.09
N HIS A 61 -14.26 11.07 7.42
CA HIS A 61 -13.94 11.52 8.77
C HIS A 61 -14.35 12.99 8.93
N ASP A 62 -14.93 13.34 10.08
CA ASP A 62 -15.21 14.73 10.43
C ASP A 62 -13.90 15.50 10.62
N ASN A 63 -13.48 16.26 9.61
CA ASN A 63 -12.18 16.94 9.56
C ASN A 63 -11.98 18.03 10.62
N ILE A 64 -12.99 18.39 11.42
CA ILE A 64 -12.92 19.49 12.39
C ILE A 64 -12.81 18.97 13.83
N SER A 65 -13.32 17.77 14.13
CA SER A 65 -13.30 17.22 15.49
C SER A 65 -11.88 17.03 16.06
N LEU A 66 -11.79 16.99 17.40
CA LEU A 66 -10.59 16.56 18.11
C LEU A 66 -10.17 15.15 17.70
N ILE A 67 -11.15 14.24 17.54
CA ILE A 67 -10.93 12.87 17.09
C ILE A 67 -10.21 12.86 15.73
N ALA A 68 -10.68 13.60 14.74
CA ALA A 68 -10.01 13.63 13.44
C ALA A 68 -8.64 14.29 13.48
N SER A 69 -8.45 15.32 14.31
CA SER A 69 -7.13 15.93 14.52
C SER A 69 -6.14 14.89 15.05
N ARG A 70 -6.57 14.07 16.01
CA ARG A 70 -5.76 12.99 16.59
C ARG A 70 -5.51 11.84 15.59
N ARG A 71 -6.49 11.48 14.75
CA ARG A 71 -6.31 10.50 13.67
C ARG A 71 -5.32 11.00 12.63
N ARG A 72 -5.43 12.24 12.17
CA ARG A 72 -4.46 12.88 11.28
C ARG A 72 -3.08 12.98 11.92
N PHE A 73 -3.01 13.26 13.20
CA PHE A 73 -1.76 13.27 13.97
C PHE A 73 -1.06 11.89 13.89
N MET A 74 -1.77 10.81 14.24
CA MET A 74 -1.22 9.44 14.16
C MET A 74 -0.83 9.04 12.74
N THR A 75 -1.67 9.35 11.74
CA THR A 75 -1.37 9.09 10.32
C THR A 75 -0.16 9.89 9.83
N GLY A 76 -0.03 11.16 10.23
CA GLY A 76 1.11 12.01 9.90
C GLY A 76 2.40 11.51 10.53
N LEU A 77 2.35 11.05 11.78
CA LEU A 77 3.50 10.43 12.46
C LEU A 77 3.93 9.15 11.73
N ALA A 78 2.97 8.32 11.33
CA ALA A 78 3.24 7.10 10.56
C ALA A 78 3.88 7.44 9.20
N TYR A 79 3.37 8.47 8.53
CA TYR A 79 3.91 8.95 7.25
C TYR A 79 5.37 9.40 7.34
N ILE A 80 5.74 10.23 8.33
CA ILE A 80 7.13 10.70 8.48
C ILE A 80 8.10 9.58 8.87
N CYS A 81 7.60 8.47 9.44
CA CYS A 81 8.39 7.30 9.81
C CYS A 81 8.69 6.36 8.63
N ASP A 82 7.97 6.50 7.51
CA ASP A 82 8.10 5.65 6.32
C ASP A 82 9.16 6.20 5.35
N TRP A 83 10.42 5.94 5.70
CA TRP A 83 11.60 6.59 5.14
C TRP A 83 12.12 6.04 3.81
N ASP A 84 11.65 4.86 3.37
CA ASP A 84 12.03 4.26 2.08
C ASP A 84 10.81 4.11 1.15
N LYS A 85 11.08 4.13 -0.16
CA LYS A 85 10.07 3.85 -1.17
C LYS A 85 9.98 2.34 -1.39
N GLY A 86 8.86 1.76 -0.95
CA GLY A 86 8.52 0.36 -1.15
C GLY A 86 7.47 -0.07 -0.14
N GLY A 87 7.26 -1.37 0.05
CA GLY A 87 6.36 -1.87 1.09
C GLY A 87 7.01 -2.13 2.45
N SER A 88 8.34 -2.22 2.51
CA SER A 88 9.06 -2.74 3.69
C SER A 88 9.00 -1.82 4.90
N THR A 89 9.13 -0.50 4.70
CA THR A 89 9.16 0.52 5.75
C THR A 89 7.79 1.12 6.06
N THR A 90 6.72 0.64 5.41
CA THR A 90 5.35 1.06 5.74
C THR A 90 5.15 0.93 7.24
N THR A 91 4.67 2.02 7.85
CA THR A 91 4.63 2.18 9.30
C THR A 91 3.19 2.38 9.76
N SER A 92 2.85 1.76 10.89
CA SER A 92 1.59 1.97 11.61
C SER A 92 1.85 2.43 13.04
N ILE A 93 1.00 3.33 13.53
CA ILE A 93 1.07 3.90 14.87
C ILE A 93 -0.31 3.89 15.52
N ALA A 94 -0.36 3.47 16.79
CA ALA A 94 -1.52 3.68 17.66
C ALA A 94 -1.06 4.18 19.03
N VAL A 95 -1.93 4.91 19.71
CA VAL A 95 -1.66 5.44 21.05
C VAL A 95 -2.47 4.69 22.08
N GLN A 96 -1.77 4.07 23.03
CA GLN A 96 -2.37 3.50 24.22
C GLN A 96 -2.51 4.56 25.30
N ASP A 97 -3.70 4.64 25.89
CA ASP A 97 -4.01 5.47 27.05
C ASP A 97 -3.85 4.67 28.35
N SER A 98 -2.90 5.11 29.17
CA SER A 98 -2.60 4.58 30.49
C SER A 98 -2.65 5.71 31.52
N GLU A 99 -2.89 5.37 32.79
CA GLU A 99 -3.18 6.35 33.85
C GLU A 99 -2.12 7.45 33.97
N ASP A 100 -0.84 7.12 33.77
CA ASP A 100 0.29 8.05 33.96
C ASP A 100 1.08 8.38 32.68
N THR A 101 0.84 7.67 31.57
CA THR A 101 1.62 7.87 30.33
C THR A 101 0.87 7.39 29.10
N ASN A 102 0.98 8.16 28.01
CA ASN A 102 0.59 7.70 26.69
C ASN A 102 1.72 6.88 26.06
N THR A 103 1.41 5.70 25.52
CA THR A 103 2.40 4.89 24.80
C THR A 103 2.11 4.92 23.31
N PHE A 104 3.03 5.49 22.54
CA PHE A 104 3.01 5.44 21.07
C PHE A 104 3.62 4.10 20.64
N TRP A 105 2.75 3.17 20.27
CA TRP A 105 3.14 1.89 19.72
C TRP A 105 3.38 2.02 18.23
N VAL A 106 4.54 1.59 17.76
CA VAL A 106 4.96 1.70 16.37
C VAL A 106 5.34 0.33 15.81
N ALA A 107 4.86 0.03 14.60
CA ALA A 107 5.16 -1.20 13.87
C ALA A 107 5.57 -0.87 12.43
N SER A 108 6.46 -1.69 11.87
CA SER A 108 6.81 -1.64 10.44
C SER A 108 6.62 -3.01 9.80
N ASN A 109 6.33 -3.05 8.50
CA ASN A 109 6.07 -4.28 7.76
C ASN A 109 7.20 -5.32 7.92
N GLU A 110 8.46 -4.89 7.89
CA GLU A 110 9.64 -5.78 8.09
C GLU A 110 10.30 -5.63 9.47
N GLY A 111 9.67 -4.89 10.39
CA GLY A 111 10.23 -4.58 11.71
C GLY A 111 11.40 -3.61 11.68
N PHE A 112 11.97 -3.32 12.86
CA PHE A 112 13.09 -2.38 12.97
C PHE A 112 14.45 -3.10 13.09
N GLU A 113 14.52 -4.32 13.61
CA GLU A 113 15.81 -5.03 13.79
C GLU A 113 16.56 -5.34 12.48
N ARG A 114 15.84 -5.57 11.37
CA ARG A 114 16.43 -6.04 10.10
C ARG A 114 17.10 -4.95 9.27
N ASN A 115 16.85 -3.69 9.58
CA ASN A 115 17.23 -2.56 8.74
C ASN A 115 18.19 -1.65 9.51
N SER A 116 19.48 -1.61 9.15
CA SER A 116 20.51 -0.82 9.86
C SER A 116 20.25 0.70 9.89
N HIS A 117 19.27 1.18 9.11
CA HIS A 117 18.78 2.57 9.09
C HIS A 117 17.51 2.80 9.94
N SER A 118 16.94 1.77 10.56
CA SER A 118 15.61 1.77 11.20
C SER A 118 15.53 2.49 12.53
N GLY A 119 16.34 3.52 12.75
CA GLY A 119 16.22 4.42 13.89
C GLY A 119 14.83 5.07 14.05
N THR A 120 13.82 4.67 13.26
CA THR A 120 12.40 5.01 13.30
C THR A 120 11.83 5.12 14.72
N PRO A 121 11.99 4.17 15.67
CA PRO A 121 11.46 4.39 17.03
C PRO A 121 12.13 5.56 17.75
N ASN A 122 13.45 5.74 17.56
CA ASN A 122 14.19 6.87 18.11
C ASN A 122 13.83 8.19 17.42
N PHE A 123 13.73 8.18 16.08
CA PHE A 123 13.29 9.30 15.26
C PHE A 123 11.86 9.74 15.62
N LEU A 124 10.94 8.79 15.84
CA LEU A 124 9.59 9.07 16.30
C LEU A 124 9.61 9.72 17.69
N ARG A 125 10.44 9.22 18.61
CA ARG A 125 10.62 9.82 19.94
C ARG A 125 11.12 11.26 19.85
N GLU A 126 12.16 11.51 19.05
CA GLU A 126 12.69 12.86 18.82
C GLU A 126 11.67 13.78 18.13
N SER A 127 10.89 13.25 17.19
CA SER A 127 9.81 13.98 16.52
C SER A 127 8.72 14.40 17.49
N LEU A 128 8.27 13.49 18.35
CA LEU A 128 7.29 13.76 19.39
C LEU A 128 7.82 14.78 20.42
N GLN A 129 9.10 14.69 20.82
CA GLN A 129 9.72 15.67 21.71
C GLN A 129 9.75 17.07 21.10
N ARG A 130 10.09 17.18 19.80
CA ARG A 130 10.04 18.47 19.08
C ARG A 130 8.62 19.04 19.06
N LEU A 131 7.63 18.21 18.76
CA LEU A 131 6.22 18.62 18.74
C LEU A 131 5.73 19.01 20.14
N GLN A 132 6.11 18.27 21.19
CA GLN A 132 5.82 18.60 22.59
C GLN A 132 6.43 19.96 23.00
N CYS A 133 7.68 20.25 22.64
CA CYS A 133 8.27 21.56 22.89
C CYS A 133 7.47 22.70 22.24
N ILE A 134 6.85 22.45 21.09
CA ILE A 134 5.99 23.44 20.41
C ILE A 134 4.68 23.64 21.18
N THR A 135 4.05 22.57 21.68
CA THR A 135 2.78 22.66 22.40
C THR A 135 2.87 23.33 23.76
N GLN A 136 4.06 23.35 24.37
CA GLN A 136 4.35 24.00 25.65
C GLN A 136 4.48 25.53 25.56
N VAL A 137 4.60 26.09 24.35
CA VAL A 137 4.68 27.54 24.16
C VAL A 137 3.28 28.17 24.34
N PRO A 138 3.10 29.11 25.29
CA PRO A 138 1.84 29.82 25.44
C PRO A 138 1.64 30.82 24.29
N ASP A 139 0.41 30.89 23.78
CA ASP A 139 -0.05 31.81 22.73
C ASP A 139 0.95 32.00 21.56
N PRO A 140 1.32 30.91 20.86
CA PRO A 140 2.32 30.97 19.82
C PRO A 140 1.81 31.82 18.64
N ASN A 141 2.57 32.85 18.28
CA ASN A 141 2.20 33.69 17.13
C ASN A 141 2.32 32.91 15.80
N PRO A 142 1.51 33.24 14.78
CA PRO A 142 1.49 32.49 13.51
C PRO A 142 2.84 32.43 12.78
N ALA A 143 3.63 33.51 12.80
CA ALA A 143 4.93 33.56 12.14
C ALA A 143 5.97 32.65 12.82
N TRP A 144 5.87 32.48 14.14
CA TRP A 144 6.69 31.52 14.87
C TRP A 144 6.28 30.09 14.55
N LEU A 145 4.97 29.79 14.50
CA LEU A 145 4.47 28.46 14.12
C LEU A 145 4.92 28.06 12.71
N ALA A 146 4.83 28.97 11.74
CA ALA A 146 5.32 28.73 10.39
C ALA A 146 6.81 28.35 10.37
N ARG A 147 7.65 29.03 11.17
CA ARG A 147 9.07 28.69 11.32
C ARG A 147 9.29 27.31 11.97
N GLN A 148 8.49 26.95 12.96
CA GLN A 148 8.59 25.62 13.57
C GLN A 148 8.16 24.52 12.60
N SER A 149 7.11 24.74 11.81
CA SER A 149 6.71 23.81 10.75
C SER A 149 7.81 23.60 9.72
N ASP A 150 8.53 24.65 9.33
CA ASP A 150 9.68 24.54 8.42
C ASP A 150 10.86 23.79 9.07
N HIS A 151 11.14 24.02 10.36
CA HIS A 151 12.16 23.26 11.08
C HIS A 151 11.80 21.77 11.20
N CYS A 152 10.54 21.45 11.51
CA CYS A 152 10.02 20.08 11.51
C CYS A 152 10.15 19.46 10.11
N ALA A 153 9.74 20.17 9.07
CA ALA A 153 9.86 19.69 7.69
C ALA A 153 11.32 19.37 7.31
N ARG A 154 12.29 20.22 7.67
CA ARG A 154 13.72 19.92 7.47
C ARG A 154 14.15 18.66 8.20
N PHE A 155 13.77 18.51 9.47
CA PHE A 155 14.10 17.33 10.27
C PHE A 155 13.50 16.05 9.70
N PHE A 156 12.21 16.06 9.33
CA PHE A 156 11.52 14.89 8.78
C PHE A 156 12.02 14.50 7.38
N THR A 157 12.31 15.48 6.52
CA THR A 157 12.82 15.21 5.17
C THR A 157 14.25 14.67 5.16
N ILE A 158 15.08 14.99 6.16
CA ILE A 158 16.38 14.34 6.34
C ILE A 158 16.20 12.84 6.57
N PHE A 159 15.30 12.44 7.46
CA PHE A 159 15.03 11.04 7.74
C PHE A 159 14.46 10.31 6.52
N ALA A 160 13.52 10.93 5.81
CA ALA A 160 12.90 10.38 4.60
C ALA A 160 13.71 10.60 3.30
N ALA A 161 14.97 11.05 3.39
CA ALA A 161 15.78 11.39 2.21
C ALA A 161 15.92 10.23 1.20
N PRO A 162 16.07 8.95 1.60
CA PRO A 162 16.14 7.84 0.64
C PRO A 162 14.88 7.74 -0.24
N ARG A 163 13.70 7.81 0.38
CA ARG A 163 12.42 7.85 -0.31
C ARG A 163 12.29 9.07 -1.21
N ILE A 164 12.55 10.27 -0.68
CA ILE A 164 12.40 11.54 -1.41
C ILE A 164 13.28 11.55 -2.66
N LYS A 165 14.54 11.10 -2.56
CA LYS A 165 15.45 11.03 -3.70
C LYS A 165 14.95 10.05 -4.77
N LYS A 166 14.38 8.91 -4.37
CA LYS A 166 13.81 7.93 -5.30
C LYS A 166 12.54 8.46 -5.98
N GLU A 167 11.65 9.13 -5.24
CA GLU A 167 10.47 9.80 -5.81
C GLU A 167 10.86 10.95 -6.76
N ALA A 168 11.88 11.74 -6.41
CA ALA A 168 12.40 12.80 -7.27
C ALA A 168 13.03 12.28 -8.58
N SER A 169 13.76 11.15 -8.51
CA SER A 169 14.29 10.48 -9.71
C SER A 169 13.15 10.01 -10.64
N LEU A 170 12.07 9.46 -10.07
CA LEU A 170 10.90 9.05 -10.84
C LEU A 170 10.18 10.25 -11.47
N LEU A 171 10.04 11.36 -10.74
CA LEU A 171 9.52 12.61 -11.29
C LEU A 171 10.35 13.11 -12.47
N SER A 172 11.68 13.17 -12.32
CA SER A 172 12.60 13.55 -13.40
C SER A 172 12.41 12.69 -14.66
N ARG A 173 12.27 11.37 -14.48
CA ARG A 173 12.00 10.43 -15.58
C ARG A 173 10.65 10.71 -16.26
N MET A 174 9.58 10.91 -15.48
CA MET A 174 8.25 11.22 -16.02
C MET A 174 8.23 12.57 -16.74
N ALA A 175 8.85 13.60 -16.15
CA ALA A 175 8.98 14.92 -16.76
C ALA A 175 9.74 14.85 -18.10
N THR A 176 10.83 14.08 -18.15
CA THR A 176 11.61 13.86 -19.38
C THR A 176 10.78 13.17 -20.46
N SER A 177 10.02 12.13 -20.09
CA SER A 177 9.12 11.45 -21.02
C SER A 177 8.02 12.38 -21.54
N CYS A 178 7.38 13.18 -20.67
CA CYS A 178 6.42 14.20 -21.08
C CYS A 178 7.01 15.17 -22.11
N ILE A 179 8.19 15.74 -21.81
CA ILE A 179 8.88 16.69 -22.71
C ILE A 179 9.14 16.08 -24.08
N GLN A 180 9.61 14.82 -24.13
CA GLN A 180 9.86 14.11 -25.39
C GLN A 180 8.58 13.96 -26.22
N HIS A 181 7.48 13.55 -25.61
CA HIS A 181 6.19 13.40 -26.30
C HIS A 181 5.62 14.74 -26.76
N LEU A 182 5.71 15.79 -25.93
CA LEU A 182 5.27 17.15 -26.29
C LEU A 182 6.05 17.68 -27.52
N ASN A 183 7.38 17.51 -27.54
CA ASN A 183 8.21 17.94 -28.68
C ASN A 183 7.89 17.17 -29.97
N GLY A 184 7.56 15.88 -29.85
CA GLY A 184 7.06 15.07 -30.97
C GLY A 184 5.71 15.55 -31.52
N MET A 185 4.81 16.06 -30.66
CA MET A 185 3.54 16.65 -31.09
C MET A 185 3.73 18.01 -31.77
N VAL A 186 4.58 18.87 -31.22
CA VAL A 186 4.91 20.19 -31.77
C VAL A 186 5.50 20.06 -33.17
N THR A 187 6.45 19.14 -33.36
CA THR A 187 7.10 18.90 -34.66
C THR A 187 6.11 18.41 -35.71
N ARG A 188 5.23 17.47 -35.35
CA ARG A 188 4.21 16.95 -36.28
C ARG A 188 3.22 18.01 -36.72
N ARG A 189 2.79 18.89 -35.82
CA ARG A 189 1.83 19.95 -36.13
C ARG A 189 2.45 21.15 -36.87
N GLY A 190 3.71 21.47 -36.58
CA GLY A 190 4.46 22.50 -37.32
C GLY A 190 4.66 22.16 -38.81
N ASN A 191 4.71 20.88 -39.15
CA ASN A 191 4.80 20.43 -40.55
C ASN A 191 3.46 20.51 -41.31
N VAL A 192 2.32 20.53 -40.60
CA VAL A 192 0.98 20.62 -41.22
C VAL A 192 0.67 22.04 -41.71
N THR A 193 1.27 23.07 -41.09
CA THR A 193 1.08 24.47 -41.49
C THR A 193 1.76 24.85 -42.81
N ASP A 194 2.69 24.02 -43.32
CA ASP A 194 3.39 24.26 -44.60
C ASP A 194 2.61 23.74 -45.83
N THR A 195 1.51 23.00 -45.63
CA THR A 195 0.72 22.42 -46.74
C THR A 195 -0.75 22.89 -46.71
N GLY A 196 -1.01 24.09 -47.23
CA GLY A 196 -2.31 24.43 -47.84
C GLY A 196 -3.24 25.38 -47.06
N THR A 197 -3.41 26.58 -47.63
CA THR A 197 -4.56 27.51 -47.50
C THR A 197 -5.09 27.81 -46.09
N SER A 198 -4.53 28.87 -45.50
CA SER A 198 -5.20 29.68 -44.47
C SER A 198 -6.54 30.19 -44.97
N ASP A 199 -7.61 29.94 -44.22
CA ASP A 199 -8.78 30.84 -44.19
C ASP A 199 -9.66 30.67 -42.94
N ASN A 200 -9.10 30.18 -41.83
CA ASN A 200 -9.85 30.12 -40.57
C ASN A 200 -8.99 30.62 -39.40
N VAL A 201 -9.09 31.92 -39.11
CA VAL A 201 -8.39 32.60 -38.01
C VAL A 201 -8.61 31.88 -36.68
N ILE A 202 -9.80 31.31 -36.47
CA ILE A 202 -10.15 30.52 -35.28
C ILE A 202 -9.28 29.26 -35.15
N TYR A 203 -9.04 28.55 -36.26
CA TYR A 203 -8.23 27.32 -36.27
C TYR A 203 -6.76 27.63 -35.99
N LEU A 204 -6.18 28.65 -36.64
CA LEU A 204 -4.81 29.09 -36.37
C LEU A 204 -4.64 29.60 -34.93
N MET A 205 -5.65 30.29 -34.38
CA MET A 205 -5.65 30.74 -32.99
C MET A 205 -5.72 29.57 -31.99
N SER A 206 -6.48 28.51 -32.31
CA SER A 206 -6.52 27.30 -31.48
C SER A 206 -5.17 26.56 -31.47
N ILE A 207 -4.53 26.40 -32.63
CA ILE A 207 -3.21 25.76 -32.75
C ILE A 207 -2.15 26.56 -32.00
N THR A 208 -2.15 27.89 -32.15
CA THR A 208 -1.17 28.74 -31.47
C THR A 208 -1.33 28.65 -29.94
N ASN A 209 -2.56 28.68 -29.42
CA ASN A 209 -2.80 28.51 -27.98
C ASN A 209 -2.31 27.14 -27.45
N GLU A 210 -2.59 26.05 -28.16
CA GLU A 210 -2.10 24.71 -27.76
C GLU A 210 -0.56 24.63 -27.80
N LEU A 211 0.08 25.24 -28.78
CA LEU A 211 1.54 25.31 -28.86
C LEU A 211 2.15 26.16 -27.73
N LEU A 212 1.51 27.28 -27.35
CA LEU A 212 1.94 28.10 -26.22
C LEU A 212 1.79 27.35 -24.89
N GLU A 213 0.71 26.61 -24.72
CA GLU A 213 0.50 25.77 -23.54
C GLU A 213 1.56 24.66 -23.45
N ALA A 214 1.80 23.92 -24.53
CA ALA A 214 2.82 22.88 -24.60
C ALA A 214 4.23 23.40 -24.24
N ARG A 215 4.61 24.58 -24.76
CA ARG A 215 5.90 25.23 -24.43
C ARG A 215 5.98 25.74 -22.99
N SER A 216 4.84 26.09 -22.39
CA SER A 216 4.80 26.52 -20.99
C SER A 216 4.94 25.32 -20.05
N LEU A 217 4.26 24.22 -20.38
CA LEU A 217 4.39 22.95 -19.69
C LEU A 217 5.82 22.40 -19.80
N GLU A 218 6.41 22.41 -20.99
CA GLU A 218 7.81 21.98 -21.20
C GLU A 218 8.79 22.75 -20.30
N ARG A 219 8.72 24.09 -20.32
CA ARG A 219 9.57 24.93 -19.46
C ARG A 219 9.37 24.63 -17.98
N TRP A 220 8.13 24.41 -17.55
CA TRP A 220 7.85 24.04 -16.17
C TRP A 220 8.44 22.68 -15.81
N LEU A 221 8.27 21.66 -16.68
CA LEU A 221 8.80 20.31 -16.47
C LEU A 221 10.33 20.26 -16.40
N HIS A 222 11.04 21.15 -17.09
CA HIS A 222 12.50 21.24 -17.02
C HIS A 222 13.03 21.51 -15.60
N HIS A 223 12.26 22.16 -14.71
CA HIS A 223 12.67 22.38 -13.31
C HIS A 223 12.85 21.08 -12.53
N PHE A 224 12.27 19.97 -13.01
CA PHE A 224 12.33 18.67 -12.33
C PHE A 224 13.45 17.74 -12.84
N GLN A 225 14.18 18.09 -13.91
CA GLN A 225 15.15 17.17 -14.55
C GLN A 225 16.53 17.13 -13.87
N SER A 226 16.92 18.17 -13.14
CA SER A 226 18.26 18.31 -12.55
C SER A 226 18.18 18.51 -11.02
N ARG A 227 17.98 17.42 -10.28
CA ARG A 227 17.73 17.45 -8.82
C ARG A 227 18.78 16.74 -7.96
N GLU A 228 19.87 16.29 -8.56
CA GLU A 228 20.88 15.45 -7.87
C GLU A 228 21.65 16.21 -6.78
N THR A 229 21.77 17.52 -6.91
CA THR A 229 22.49 18.40 -5.97
C THR A 229 21.60 19.00 -4.90
N LEU A 230 20.28 18.83 -4.98
CA LEU A 230 19.33 19.40 -4.02
C LEU A 230 19.20 18.50 -2.79
N GLU A 231 19.12 19.15 -1.63
CA GLU A 231 18.78 18.46 -0.39
C GLU A 231 17.28 18.07 -0.38
N ALA A 232 16.95 17.04 0.41
CA ALA A 232 15.60 16.46 0.42
C ALA A 232 14.51 17.50 0.73
N TYR A 233 14.78 18.43 1.66
CA TYR A 233 13.87 19.52 1.97
C TYR A 233 13.60 20.42 0.77
N ASP A 234 14.63 20.81 0.02
CA ASP A 234 14.51 21.75 -1.10
C ASP A 234 13.74 21.10 -2.26
N ILE A 235 13.99 19.81 -2.53
CA ILE A 235 13.22 18.99 -3.49
C ILE A 235 11.71 19.02 -3.15
N CYS A 236 11.38 18.79 -1.88
CA CYS A 236 10.01 18.78 -1.38
C CYS A 236 9.38 20.18 -1.39
N MET A 237 10.15 21.22 -1.06
CA MET A 237 9.66 22.60 -1.05
C MET A 237 9.38 23.13 -2.47
N GLU A 238 10.24 22.81 -3.44
CA GLU A 238 9.97 23.11 -4.84
C GLU A 238 8.68 22.43 -5.32
N ALA A 239 8.51 21.14 -5.03
CA ALA A 239 7.28 20.42 -5.38
C ALA A 239 6.05 20.99 -4.66
N TYR A 240 6.19 21.37 -3.38
CA TYR A 240 5.15 22.03 -2.61
C TYR A 240 4.72 23.33 -3.30
N ASN A 241 5.65 24.20 -3.69
CA ASN A 241 5.31 25.45 -4.38
C ASN A 241 4.69 25.18 -5.77
N ALA A 242 5.23 24.21 -6.51
CA ALA A 242 4.78 23.86 -7.85
C ALA A 242 3.37 23.23 -7.89
N ARG A 243 2.86 22.69 -6.78
CA ARG A 243 1.53 22.03 -6.74
C ARG A 243 0.36 22.96 -7.08
N ASN A 244 0.54 24.28 -6.93
CA ASN A 244 -0.46 25.30 -7.25
C ASN A 244 -0.21 25.97 -8.61
N ASP A 245 0.80 25.52 -9.36
CA ASP A 245 1.10 26.05 -10.68
C ASP A 245 0.00 25.66 -11.68
N PRO A 246 -0.43 26.55 -12.60
CA PRO A 246 -1.39 26.23 -13.65
C PRO A 246 -1.04 24.97 -14.46
N GLN A 247 0.26 24.63 -14.59
CA GLN A 247 0.68 23.42 -15.31
C GLN A 247 0.18 22.12 -14.65
N MET A 248 -0.17 22.13 -13.36
CA MET A 248 -0.78 20.97 -12.71
C MET A 248 -2.17 20.65 -13.28
N ASP A 249 -2.93 21.67 -13.71
CA ASP A 249 -4.21 21.48 -14.39
C ASP A 249 -4.02 21.01 -15.84
N THR A 250 -2.98 21.49 -16.52
CA THR A 250 -2.61 20.98 -17.85
C THR A 250 -2.25 19.49 -17.78
N LEU A 251 -1.41 19.08 -16.82
CA LEU A 251 -1.09 17.66 -16.60
C LEU A 251 -2.33 16.83 -16.30
N ARG A 252 -3.27 17.34 -15.50
CA ARG A 252 -4.55 16.67 -15.21
C ARG A 252 -5.33 16.44 -16.50
N ARG A 253 -5.50 17.47 -17.34
CA ARG A 253 -6.22 17.32 -18.62
C ARG A 253 -5.55 16.29 -19.54
N LEU A 254 -4.23 16.40 -19.74
CA LEU A 254 -3.47 15.44 -20.57
C LEU A 254 -3.56 14.00 -20.03
N SER A 255 -3.67 13.82 -18.72
CA SER A 255 -3.82 12.50 -18.11
C SER A 255 -5.21 11.86 -18.32
N GLN A 256 -6.22 12.66 -18.67
CA GLN A 256 -7.60 12.26 -18.88
C GLN A 256 -7.97 12.11 -20.37
N GLU A 257 -7.11 12.55 -21.28
CA GLU A 257 -7.38 12.43 -22.72
C GLU A 257 -7.43 10.96 -23.14
N VAL A 258 -8.59 10.52 -23.64
CA VAL A 258 -8.77 9.19 -24.24
C VAL A 258 -8.15 9.24 -25.64
N LEU A 259 -6.85 9.02 -25.72
CA LEU A 259 -6.11 9.06 -26.97
C LEU A 259 -6.07 7.65 -27.58
N SER A 260 -6.51 7.54 -28.83
CA SER A 260 -6.62 6.28 -29.57
C SER A 260 -5.29 5.80 -30.17
N ASN A 261 -4.19 6.54 -29.95
CA ASN A 261 -2.85 6.20 -30.45
C ASN A 261 -1.85 5.99 -29.29
N GLU A 262 -0.86 5.12 -29.53
CA GLU A 262 0.15 4.73 -28.53
C GLU A 262 0.96 5.93 -27.96
N ASP A 263 1.23 6.93 -28.81
CA ASP A 263 1.90 8.16 -28.39
C ASP A 263 1.10 8.96 -27.37
N GLY A 264 -0.22 8.99 -27.54
CA GLY A 264 -1.13 9.69 -26.64
C GLY A 264 -1.27 8.98 -25.31
N GLU A 265 -1.39 7.65 -25.32
CA GLU A 265 -1.40 6.85 -24.09
C GLU A 265 -0.11 7.04 -23.27
N SER A 266 1.03 7.10 -23.95
CA SER A 266 2.33 7.34 -23.32
C SER A 266 2.43 8.74 -22.69
N LEU A 267 1.95 9.77 -23.38
CA LEU A 267 1.88 11.13 -22.82
C LEU A 267 0.93 11.21 -21.62
N ALA A 268 -0.24 10.58 -21.70
CA ALA A 268 -1.20 10.54 -20.60
C ALA A 268 -0.59 9.86 -19.36
N LYS A 269 0.11 8.73 -19.56
CA LYS A 269 0.84 8.01 -18.51
C LYS A 269 1.96 8.86 -17.89
N ALA A 270 2.79 9.49 -18.72
CA ALA A 270 3.87 10.35 -18.24
C ALA A 270 3.32 11.56 -17.46
N SER A 271 2.24 12.18 -17.96
CA SER A 271 1.60 13.34 -17.34
C SER A 271 0.99 13.00 -15.98
N ARG A 272 0.32 11.85 -15.90
CA ARG A 272 -0.19 11.26 -14.66
C ARG A 272 0.94 11.02 -13.66
N GLY A 273 2.02 10.38 -14.10
CA GLY A 273 3.19 10.10 -13.27
C GLY A 273 3.87 11.37 -12.74
N ALA A 274 4.03 12.40 -13.59
CA ALA A 274 4.59 13.68 -13.18
C ALA A 274 3.71 14.37 -12.12
N ARG A 275 2.40 14.45 -12.37
CA ARG A 275 1.43 15.01 -11.41
C ARG A 275 1.46 14.26 -10.07
N HIS A 276 1.50 12.93 -10.13
CA HIS A 276 1.57 12.06 -8.96
C HIS A 276 2.81 12.35 -8.09
N PHE A 277 4.00 12.37 -8.68
CA PHE A 277 5.23 12.57 -7.91
C PHE A 277 5.41 14.01 -7.41
N VAL A 278 4.90 15.02 -8.12
CA VAL A 278 4.82 16.39 -7.56
C VAL A 278 3.96 16.38 -6.30
N GLY A 279 2.81 15.71 -6.33
CA GLY A 279 1.95 15.56 -5.15
C GLY A 279 2.64 14.82 -4.00
N ARG A 280 3.30 13.68 -4.26
CA ARG A 280 4.01 12.90 -3.24
C ARG A 280 5.12 13.68 -2.56
N LEU A 281 5.94 14.40 -3.33
CA LEU A 281 7.03 15.21 -2.80
C LEU A 281 6.52 16.43 -2.01
N ALA A 282 5.44 17.06 -2.48
CA ALA A 282 4.78 18.16 -1.77
C ALA A 282 4.18 17.72 -0.44
N GLU A 283 3.74 16.46 -0.33
CA GLU A 283 3.08 15.92 0.85
C GLU A 283 3.99 15.94 2.09
N HIS A 284 5.31 15.76 1.91
CA HIS A 284 6.27 15.89 3.02
C HIS A 284 6.21 17.26 3.71
N ILE A 285 6.03 18.35 2.97
CA ILE A 285 5.87 19.69 3.55
C ILE A 285 4.47 19.86 4.16
N ARG A 286 3.43 19.33 3.51
CA ARG A 286 2.05 19.40 4.01
C ARG A 286 1.88 18.70 5.34
N VAL A 287 2.31 17.44 5.43
CA VAL A 287 2.22 16.63 6.66
C VAL A 287 3.01 17.29 7.79
N SER A 288 4.17 17.89 7.51
CA SER A 288 4.96 18.60 8.53
C SER A 288 4.19 19.77 9.13
N LYS A 289 3.52 20.58 8.30
CA LYS A 289 2.67 21.69 8.76
C LYS A 289 1.47 21.18 9.55
N GLN A 290 0.80 20.15 9.02
CA GLN A 290 -0.37 19.54 9.63
C GLN A 290 -0.05 18.92 11.00
N LEU A 291 1.11 18.29 11.15
CA LEU A 291 1.55 17.71 12.42
C LEU A 291 1.74 18.77 13.51
N VAL A 292 2.27 19.95 13.18
CA VAL A 292 2.39 21.05 14.13
C VAL A 292 1.00 21.54 14.57
N GLU A 293 0.08 21.70 13.61
CA GLU A 293 -1.30 22.11 13.90
C GLU A 293 -2.07 21.08 14.74
N ASP A 294 -2.00 19.80 14.37
CA ASP A 294 -2.69 18.72 15.07
C ASP A 294 -2.05 18.43 16.44
N ALA A 295 -0.72 18.61 16.61
CA ALA A 295 -0.06 18.52 17.91
C ALA A 295 -0.61 19.56 18.90
N LEU A 296 -0.86 20.80 18.44
CA LEU A 296 -1.45 21.85 19.28
C LEU A 296 -2.87 21.51 19.75
N ARG A 297 -3.58 20.64 19.02
CA ARG A 297 -4.94 20.17 19.34
C ARG A 297 -4.94 18.89 20.18
N ALA A 298 -3.92 18.05 20.01
CA ALA A 298 -3.75 16.78 20.71
C ALA A 298 -2.67 16.88 21.82
N ARG A 299 -2.70 17.97 22.62
CA ARG A 299 -1.67 18.22 23.65
C ARG A 299 -1.68 17.13 24.72
N GLU A 300 -2.86 16.63 25.03
CA GLU A 300 -3.10 15.60 26.04
C GLU A 300 -2.34 14.30 25.74
N VAL A 301 -2.13 13.96 24.46
CA VAL A 301 -1.36 12.77 24.09
C VAL A 301 0.14 12.99 24.16
N LEU A 302 0.58 14.25 24.24
CA LEU A 302 1.99 14.68 24.27
C LEU A 302 2.46 15.13 25.66
N ASP A 303 1.61 15.19 26.69
CA ASP A 303 2.01 15.66 28.03
C ASP A 303 3.07 14.75 28.66
N VAL A 304 2.73 13.47 28.87
CA VAL A 304 3.66 12.42 29.31
C VAL A 304 3.53 11.26 28.33
N PHE A 305 4.61 10.96 27.61
CA PHE A 305 4.59 9.93 26.60
C PHE A 305 5.88 9.11 26.54
N GLN A 306 5.75 7.92 25.95
CA GLN A 306 6.86 7.07 25.56
C GLN A 306 6.60 6.45 24.18
N VAL A 307 7.66 5.92 23.57
CA VAL A 307 7.59 5.21 22.28
C VAL A 307 8.03 3.77 22.49
N SER A 308 7.22 2.83 22.02
CA SER A 308 7.47 1.39 22.11
C SER A 308 7.30 0.71 20.75
N GLU A 309 8.24 -0.16 20.44
CA GLU A 309 8.21 -0.98 19.22
C GLU A 309 7.32 -2.21 19.42
N ILE A 310 6.57 -2.56 18.37
CA ILE A 310 5.90 -3.85 18.26
C ILE A 310 6.82 -4.81 17.49
N PRO A 311 7.24 -5.93 18.10
CA PRO A 311 8.01 -6.96 17.39
C PRO A 311 7.21 -7.54 16.24
N THR A 312 7.86 -7.77 15.10
CA THR A 312 7.22 -8.37 13.93
C THR A 312 6.76 -9.79 14.26
N PRO A 313 5.45 -10.08 14.22
CA PRO A 313 4.95 -11.42 14.48
C PRO A 313 5.30 -12.37 13.34
N LEU A 314 5.40 -13.66 13.65
CA LEU A 314 5.53 -14.69 12.63
C LEU A 314 4.26 -14.70 11.76
N CYS A 315 4.43 -14.57 10.45
CA CYS A 315 3.33 -14.74 9.50
C CYS A 315 3.05 -16.24 9.26
N VAL A 316 1.79 -16.56 8.99
CA VAL A 316 1.42 -17.91 8.59
C VAL A 316 2.11 -18.32 7.29
N GLN A 317 2.63 -19.55 7.28
CA GLN A 317 3.26 -20.10 6.08
C GLN A 317 2.21 -20.44 5.01
N PRO A 318 2.47 -20.12 3.72
CA PRO A 318 1.62 -20.54 2.62
C PRO A 318 1.46 -22.06 2.59
N PRO A 319 0.32 -22.58 2.08
CA PRO A 319 0.11 -24.01 1.98
C PRO A 319 1.11 -24.65 1.01
N GLU A 320 1.59 -25.83 1.36
CA GLU A 320 2.34 -26.69 0.42
C GLU A 320 1.46 -27.09 -0.75
N ILE A 321 2.06 -27.23 -1.93
CA ILE A 321 1.36 -27.72 -3.10
C ILE A 321 1.18 -29.23 -2.94
N ASP A 322 -0.08 -29.66 -3.05
CA ASP A 322 -0.46 -31.06 -2.99
C ASP A 322 -1.36 -31.41 -4.20
N PRO A 323 -1.65 -32.70 -4.46
CA PRO A 323 -2.52 -33.11 -5.56
C PRO A 323 -3.96 -32.57 -5.49
N SER A 324 -4.34 -31.85 -4.43
CA SER A 324 -5.64 -31.17 -4.30
C SER A 324 -5.65 -29.70 -4.73
N VAL A 325 -4.49 -29.17 -5.10
CA VAL A 325 -4.32 -27.86 -5.77
C VAL A 325 -4.60 -28.03 -7.26
N THR A 326 -5.87 -28.35 -7.56
CA THR A 326 -6.41 -28.32 -8.92
C THR A 326 -7.50 -27.25 -9.00
N LEU A 327 -7.67 -26.64 -10.16
CA LEU A 327 -8.66 -25.58 -10.37
C LEU A 327 -10.06 -26.06 -9.97
N ASP A 328 -10.44 -27.27 -10.39
CA ASP A 328 -11.72 -27.90 -10.04
C ASP A 328 -11.95 -27.99 -8.53
N ARG A 329 -10.94 -28.46 -7.79
CA ARG A 329 -11.05 -28.64 -6.34
C ARG A 329 -11.02 -27.30 -5.60
N ILE A 330 -10.26 -26.33 -6.10
CA ILE A 330 -10.23 -24.95 -5.56
C ILE A 330 -11.61 -24.30 -5.72
N LEU A 331 -12.19 -24.35 -6.92
CA LEU A 331 -13.52 -23.81 -7.20
C LEU A 331 -14.60 -24.52 -6.37
N GLY A 332 -14.52 -25.85 -6.27
CA GLY A 332 -15.40 -26.62 -5.39
C GLY A 332 -15.32 -26.22 -3.91
N ARG A 333 -14.21 -25.62 -3.46
CA ARG A 333 -14.07 -25.03 -2.11
C ARG A 333 -14.56 -23.59 -2.01
N MET A 334 -14.60 -22.85 -3.13
CA MET A 334 -15.00 -21.45 -3.19
C MET A 334 -16.52 -21.27 -3.37
N ILE A 335 -17.18 -22.17 -4.09
CA ILE A 335 -18.61 -22.11 -4.40
C ILE A 335 -19.44 -22.71 -3.25
N ARG A 336 -20.62 -22.14 -2.98
CA ARG A 336 -21.58 -22.70 -2.01
C ARG A 336 -22.21 -23.99 -2.55
N LYS A 337 -22.53 -24.95 -1.68
CA LYS A 337 -23.05 -26.26 -2.12
C LYS A 337 -24.44 -26.16 -2.78
N GLU A 338 -25.17 -25.09 -2.48
CA GLU A 338 -26.52 -24.84 -2.93
C GLU A 338 -26.59 -23.91 -4.16
N ASP A 339 -25.45 -23.50 -4.74
CA ASP A 339 -25.41 -22.60 -5.90
C ASP A 339 -25.56 -23.38 -7.21
N GLU A 340 -26.74 -23.29 -7.85
CA GLU A 340 -26.98 -23.79 -9.22
C GLU A 340 -26.01 -23.14 -10.24
N GLU A 341 -25.42 -22.00 -9.89
CA GLU A 341 -24.37 -21.28 -10.64
C GLU A 341 -23.09 -22.09 -10.89
N LEU A 342 -22.83 -23.16 -10.13
CA LEU A 342 -21.62 -23.99 -10.30
C LEU A 342 -21.51 -24.55 -11.72
N SER A 343 -22.64 -24.90 -12.34
CA SER A 343 -22.69 -25.38 -13.72
C SER A 343 -22.36 -24.27 -14.74
N SER A 344 -22.94 -23.08 -14.57
CA SER A 344 -22.73 -21.91 -15.43
C SER A 344 -21.31 -21.34 -15.32
N ILE A 345 -20.76 -21.25 -14.11
CA ILE A 345 -19.38 -20.80 -13.87
C ILE A 345 -18.38 -21.80 -14.44
N ARG A 346 -18.60 -23.11 -14.25
CA ARG A 346 -17.77 -24.15 -14.88
C ARG A 346 -17.82 -24.05 -16.40
N GLN A 347 -19.00 -23.85 -16.97
CA GLN A 347 -19.17 -23.66 -18.41
C GLN A 347 -18.46 -22.38 -18.89
N GLY A 348 -18.55 -21.28 -18.13
CA GLY A 348 -17.83 -20.03 -18.38
C GLY A 348 -16.31 -20.22 -18.37
N LEU A 349 -15.76 -20.89 -17.34
CA LEU A 349 -14.34 -21.20 -17.21
C LEU A 349 -13.81 -22.13 -18.30
N SER A 350 -14.61 -23.13 -18.73
CA SER A 350 -14.26 -24.00 -19.85
C SER A 350 -14.38 -23.31 -21.22
N SER A 351 -15.21 -22.26 -21.33
CA SER A 351 -15.41 -21.49 -22.57
C SER A 351 -14.44 -20.31 -22.75
N LEU A 352 -13.80 -19.86 -21.67
CA LEU A 352 -12.93 -18.69 -21.68
C LEU A 352 -11.48 -19.09 -22.00
N ASN A 353 -11.01 -18.72 -23.19
CA ASN A 353 -9.62 -18.87 -23.63
C ASN A 353 -8.60 -18.22 -22.65
N SER A 354 -9.03 -17.26 -21.83
CA SER A 354 -8.23 -16.60 -20.78
C SER A 354 -7.87 -17.48 -19.58
N HIS A 355 -8.44 -18.69 -19.48
CA HIS A 355 -8.25 -19.61 -18.37
C HIS A 355 -7.38 -20.83 -18.71
N VAL A 356 -6.88 -20.90 -19.95
CA VAL A 356 -5.79 -21.83 -20.30
C VAL A 356 -4.58 -21.48 -19.43
N GLY A 357 -4.13 -22.43 -18.61
CA GLY A 357 -3.00 -22.24 -17.70
C GLY A 357 -3.33 -21.57 -16.36
N LEU A 358 -4.61 -21.37 -15.99
CA LEU A 358 -4.94 -20.78 -14.67
C LEU A 358 -4.46 -21.65 -13.51
N GLU A 359 -4.58 -22.97 -13.62
CA GLU A 359 -4.09 -23.89 -12.58
C GLU A 359 -2.58 -23.77 -12.39
N GLU A 360 -1.82 -23.71 -13.49
CA GLU A 360 -0.38 -23.49 -13.51
C GLU A 360 -0.02 -22.15 -12.88
N ARG A 361 -0.71 -21.05 -13.25
CA ARG A 361 -0.51 -19.72 -12.64
C ARG A 361 -0.78 -19.72 -11.14
N VAL A 362 -1.80 -20.45 -10.67
CA VAL A 362 -2.06 -20.58 -9.23
C VAL A 362 -0.91 -21.32 -8.54
N LYS A 363 -0.43 -22.41 -9.13
CA LYS A 363 0.72 -23.19 -8.60
C LYS A 363 1.99 -22.34 -8.59
N GLU A 364 2.28 -21.60 -9.66
CA GLU A 364 3.41 -20.66 -9.75
C GLU A 364 3.37 -19.63 -8.63
N ARG A 365 2.21 -19.01 -8.39
CA ARG A 365 2.08 -18.02 -7.30
C ARG A 365 2.21 -18.65 -5.92
N LEU A 366 1.72 -19.88 -5.70
CA LEU A 366 1.96 -20.61 -4.45
C LEU A 366 3.45 -20.94 -4.24
N LEU A 367 4.17 -21.39 -5.27
CA LEU A 367 5.62 -21.64 -5.21
C LEU A 367 6.41 -20.35 -4.92
N ALA A 368 6.01 -19.26 -5.55
CA ALA A 368 6.62 -17.95 -5.36
C ALA A 368 6.43 -17.48 -3.90
N LEU A 369 5.24 -17.68 -3.31
CA LEU A 369 4.98 -17.40 -1.90
C LEU A 369 5.77 -18.31 -0.94
N GLN A 370 6.07 -19.55 -1.32
CA GLN A 370 6.94 -20.41 -0.51
C GLN A 370 8.39 -19.93 -0.54
N SER A 371 8.85 -19.41 -1.69
CA SER A 371 10.21 -18.87 -1.86
C SER A 371 10.38 -17.49 -1.21
N ASN A 372 9.34 -16.67 -1.22
CA ASN A 372 9.31 -15.37 -0.56
C ASN A 372 8.06 -15.30 0.33
N PRO A 373 8.20 -15.75 1.60
CA PRO A 373 7.08 -15.86 2.52
C PRO A 373 6.36 -14.52 2.74
N PRO A 374 5.02 -14.56 2.89
CA PRO A 374 4.23 -13.39 3.21
C PRO A 374 4.58 -12.86 4.61
N ILE A 375 4.20 -11.61 4.83
CA ILE A 375 4.37 -10.90 6.09
C ILE A 375 3.02 -10.52 6.69
N VAL A 376 3.01 -10.26 8.00
CA VAL A 376 1.87 -9.60 8.64
C VAL A 376 2.06 -8.11 8.43
N HIS A 377 1.13 -7.47 7.72
CA HIS A 377 1.20 -6.03 7.51
C HIS A 377 1.11 -5.26 8.83
N CYS A 378 1.82 -4.14 8.95
CA CYS A 378 1.96 -3.35 10.16
C CYS A 378 0.62 -2.90 10.76
N GLU A 379 -0.40 -2.66 9.93
CA GLU A 379 -1.76 -2.35 10.40
C GLU A 379 -2.33 -3.49 11.23
N VAL A 380 -2.18 -4.73 10.74
CA VAL A 380 -2.63 -5.94 11.45
C VAL A 380 -1.75 -6.19 12.68
N GLN A 381 -0.44 -5.94 12.60
CA GLN A 381 0.46 -6.07 13.75
C GLN A 381 0.00 -5.19 14.93
N VAL A 382 -0.31 -3.92 14.69
CA VAL A 382 -0.79 -2.99 15.73
C VAL A 382 -2.15 -3.43 16.29
N LEU A 383 -3.10 -3.76 15.40
CA LEU A 383 -4.44 -4.18 15.80
C LEU A 383 -4.42 -5.41 16.71
N ASP A 384 -3.69 -6.46 16.30
CA ASP A 384 -3.56 -7.69 17.07
C ASP A 384 -2.84 -7.46 18.40
N HIS A 385 -1.82 -6.61 18.41
CA HIS A 385 -1.07 -6.27 19.62
C HIS A 385 -1.98 -5.65 20.67
N PHE A 386 -2.80 -4.67 20.28
CA PHE A 386 -3.75 -4.03 21.18
C PHE A 386 -4.83 -5.00 21.67
N HIS A 387 -5.37 -5.84 20.78
CA HIS A 387 -6.41 -6.81 21.14
C HIS A 387 -5.91 -7.88 22.10
N LYS A 388 -4.77 -8.51 21.79
CA LYS A 388 -4.13 -9.54 22.62
C LYS A 388 -3.68 -8.99 23.97
N GLY A 389 -3.14 -7.76 23.97
CA GLY A 389 -2.73 -7.05 25.18
C GLY A 389 -3.89 -6.42 25.98
N ARG A 390 -5.13 -6.46 25.47
CA ARG A 390 -6.29 -5.75 26.04
C ARG A 390 -6.01 -4.28 26.31
N MET A 391 -5.30 -3.64 25.39
CA MET A 391 -4.87 -2.26 25.51
C MET A 391 -6.03 -1.31 25.24
N ARG A 392 -6.04 -0.17 25.94
CA ARG A 392 -7.03 0.89 25.72
C ARG A 392 -6.48 1.88 24.71
N PHE A 393 -7.20 2.08 23.62
CA PHE A 393 -6.90 3.17 22.69
C PHE A 393 -7.24 4.50 23.32
N VAL A 394 -6.46 5.52 22.98
CA VAL A 394 -6.67 6.87 23.50
C VAL A 394 -8.03 7.43 23.13
N GLY A 395 -8.74 7.97 24.13
CA GLY A 395 -10.11 8.46 24.03
C GLY A 395 -11.08 7.48 23.35
N ASP A 396 -10.93 6.18 23.64
CA ASP A 396 -11.75 5.07 23.13
C ASP A 396 -11.88 5.00 21.59
N ASP A 397 -10.94 5.61 20.88
CA ASP A 397 -10.90 5.62 19.42
C ASP A 397 -9.95 4.55 18.91
N ARG A 398 -10.52 3.39 18.52
CA ARG A 398 -9.79 2.19 18.06
C ARG A 398 -9.18 2.36 16.66
N PHE A 399 -8.46 3.45 16.47
CA PHE A 399 -7.85 3.85 15.21
C PHE A 399 -6.36 3.54 15.20
N VAL A 400 -5.88 3.11 14.04
CA VAL A 400 -4.47 2.88 13.74
C VAL A 400 -4.08 3.80 12.58
N GLY A 401 -3.18 4.74 12.82
CA GLY A 401 -2.65 5.62 11.78
C GLY A 401 -1.60 4.88 10.95
N THR A 402 -1.71 4.94 9.62
CA THR A 402 -0.84 4.19 8.70
C THR A 402 -0.22 5.12 7.67
N SER A 403 1.03 4.88 7.27
CA SER A 403 1.76 5.73 6.30
C SER A 403 1.22 5.64 4.87
N LYS A 404 0.42 4.62 4.56
CA LYS A 404 -0.19 4.33 3.27
C LYS A 404 -1.61 3.82 3.47
N PHE A 405 -2.40 3.88 2.40
CA PHE A 405 -3.67 3.16 2.36
C PHE A 405 -3.44 1.67 2.64
N SER A 406 -4.38 1.05 3.33
CA SER A 406 -4.36 -0.38 3.58
C SER A 406 -4.74 -1.18 2.35
N CYS A 407 -4.26 -2.42 2.29
CA CYS A 407 -4.68 -3.35 1.26
C CYS A 407 -6.07 -3.93 1.54
N LEU A 408 -6.68 -4.52 0.51
CA LEU A 408 -8.00 -5.13 0.63
C LEU A 408 -8.04 -6.17 1.78
N CYS A 409 -6.99 -6.96 1.94
CA CYS A 409 -6.93 -7.98 2.98
C CYS A 409 -6.87 -7.36 4.39
N CYS A 410 -6.10 -6.29 4.59
CA CYS A 410 -6.08 -5.55 5.86
C CYS A 410 -7.45 -4.95 6.17
N LYS A 411 -8.10 -4.31 5.19
CA LYS A 411 -9.44 -3.75 5.35
C LYS A 411 -10.47 -4.80 5.74
N LEU A 412 -10.54 -5.92 5.01
CA LEU A 412 -11.46 -7.01 5.33
C LEU A 412 -11.16 -7.61 6.71
N TYR A 413 -9.87 -7.74 7.05
CA TYR A 413 -9.46 -8.22 8.37
C TYR A 413 -9.97 -7.30 9.48
N TYR A 414 -9.73 -5.99 9.38
CA TYR A 414 -10.22 -4.99 10.32
C TYR A 414 -11.75 -5.03 10.48
N ARG A 415 -12.49 -5.09 9.37
CA ARG A 415 -13.96 -5.14 9.36
C ARG A 415 -14.53 -6.33 10.15
N HIS A 416 -13.84 -7.46 10.12
CA HIS A 416 -14.29 -8.70 10.76
C HIS A 416 -13.51 -9.03 12.05
N HIS A 417 -12.66 -8.12 12.50
CA HIS A 417 -11.86 -8.31 13.71
C HIS A 417 -12.75 -8.16 14.97
N PRO A 418 -12.62 -9.04 15.98
CA PRO A 418 -13.45 -9.02 17.19
C PRO A 418 -13.36 -7.71 17.98
N SER A 419 -12.22 -7.01 17.92
CA SER A 419 -12.04 -5.73 18.58
C SER A 419 -12.80 -4.57 17.92
N ARG A 420 -13.49 -4.77 16.79
CA ARG A 420 -14.26 -3.73 16.07
C ARG A 420 -13.50 -2.40 15.94
N PRO A 421 -12.30 -2.43 15.32
CA PRO A 421 -11.51 -1.21 15.12
C PRO A 421 -12.21 -0.26 14.15
N VAL A 422 -11.70 0.97 14.07
CA VAL A 422 -12.03 1.87 12.96
C VAL A 422 -11.47 1.26 11.68
N GLU A 423 -12.33 1.07 10.68
CA GLU A 423 -11.92 0.51 9.39
C GLU A 423 -10.91 1.47 8.71
N PRO A 424 -9.77 0.97 8.21
CA PRO A 424 -8.75 1.81 7.60
C PRO A 424 -9.18 2.24 6.19
N ASP A 425 -8.66 3.38 5.76
CA ASP A 425 -8.74 3.75 4.36
C ASP A 425 -7.95 2.74 3.51
N SER A 426 -8.42 2.46 2.29
CA SER A 426 -7.92 1.35 1.50
C SER A 426 -7.76 1.70 0.03
N HIS A 427 -6.75 1.11 -0.61
CA HIS A 427 -6.52 1.21 -2.05
C HIS A 427 -7.13 0.04 -2.84
N GLU A 428 -7.88 -0.83 -2.16
CA GLU A 428 -8.62 -1.97 -2.73
C GLU A 428 -7.78 -2.97 -3.55
N GLN A 429 -6.44 -2.90 -3.46
CA GLN A 429 -5.52 -3.84 -4.11
C GLN A 429 -5.22 -5.02 -3.18
N ILE A 430 -5.00 -6.17 -3.80
CA ILE A 430 -4.60 -7.40 -3.14
C ILE A 430 -3.09 -7.52 -3.24
N TYR A 431 -2.45 -7.68 -2.08
CA TYR A 431 -1.05 -8.04 -2.00
C TYR A 431 -0.92 -9.50 -1.58
N LEU A 432 -0.31 -10.32 -2.44
CA LEU A 432 -0.16 -11.75 -2.16
C LEU A 432 0.85 -12.04 -1.05
N ASN A 433 1.79 -11.11 -0.80
CA ASN A 433 2.72 -11.19 0.33
C ASN A 433 2.05 -10.80 1.68
N TRP A 434 0.72 -10.73 1.75
CA TRP A 434 -0.04 -10.53 2.99
C TRP A 434 -0.41 -11.88 3.62
N GLY A 435 -0.34 -11.97 4.95
CA GLY A 435 -0.93 -13.08 5.70
C GLY A 435 -1.26 -12.69 7.15
N PRO A 436 -2.16 -13.45 7.81
CA PRO A 436 -2.44 -13.27 9.24
C PRO A 436 -1.29 -13.78 10.13
N VAL A 437 -1.36 -13.42 11.41
CA VAL A 437 -0.44 -13.96 12.43
C VAL A 437 -0.51 -15.49 12.46
N GLY A 438 0.66 -16.11 12.38
CA GLY A 438 0.85 -17.56 12.43
C GLY A 438 0.61 -18.13 13.82
N LEU A 439 -0.05 -19.28 13.90
CA LEU A 439 -0.28 -20.02 15.14
C LEU A 439 0.62 -21.26 15.17
N ILE A 440 1.62 -21.28 16.06
CA ILE A 440 2.61 -22.37 16.14
C ILE A 440 1.95 -23.70 16.45
N GLU A 441 0.98 -23.71 17.37
CA GLU A 441 0.24 -24.92 17.77
C GLU A 441 -0.95 -25.22 16.84
N GLY A 442 -1.13 -24.42 15.78
CA GLY A 442 -2.18 -24.56 14.79
C GLY A 442 -3.57 -24.68 15.43
N PRO A 443 -4.33 -25.78 15.23
CA PRO A 443 -5.66 -25.93 15.81
C PRO A 443 -5.72 -26.03 17.33
N LYS A 444 -4.59 -26.26 18.01
CA LYS A 444 -4.55 -26.38 19.49
C LYS A 444 -4.33 -25.02 20.17
N ASP A 445 -3.92 -24.01 19.41
CA ASP A 445 -3.73 -22.65 19.91
C ASP A 445 -5.08 -22.06 20.37
N ALA A 446 -5.09 -21.42 21.55
CA ALA A 446 -6.29 -20.82 22.11
C ALA A 446 -6.90 -19.75 21.18
N SER A 447 -6.07 -19.09 20.37
CA SER A 447 -6.45 -18.05 19.42
C SER A 447 -7.00 -18.61 18.11
N TYR A 448 -6.93 -19.92 17.87
CA TYR A 448 -7.37 -20.55 16.62
C TYR A 448 -8.85 -20.29 16.32
N LEU A 449 -9.71 -20.37 17.35
CA LEU A 449 -11.14 -20.14 17.16
C LEU A 449 -11.40 -18.72 16.69
N GLU A 450 -10.82 -17.73 17.37
CA GLU A 450 -10.96 -16.32 17.03
C GLU A 450 -10.44 -16.03 15.62
N LEU A 451 -9.22 -16.48 15.32
CA LEU A 451 -8.61 -16.31 14.00
C LEU A 451 -9.49 -16.93 12.90
N ARG A 452 -10.09 -18.10 13.16
CA ARG A 452 -11.00 -18.76 12.21
C ARG A 452 -12.26 -17.94 11.98
N GLU A 453 -12.86 -17.40 13.04
CA GLU A 453 -14.08 -16.58 12.92
C GLU A 453 -13.80 -15.23 12.24
N THR A 454 -12.58 -14.69 12.34
CA THR A 454 -12.16 -13.51 11.56
C THR A 454 -11.84 -13.84 10.11
N LEU A 455 -11.12 -14.94 9.83
CA LEU A 455 -10.68 -15.27 8.48
C LEU A 455 -11.80 -15.83 7.59
N ASN A 456 -12.78 -16.55 8.12
CA ASN A 456 -13.87 -17.09 7.30
C ASN A 456 -14.65 -15.97 6.55
N PRO A 457 -15.05 -14.87 7.18
CA PRO A 457 -15.61 -13.70 6.49
C PRO A 457 -14.65 -13.03 5.49
N VAL A 458 -13.36 -12.90 5.83
CA VAL A 458 -12.35 -12.37 4.89
C VAL A 458 -12.28 -13.23 3.62
N ILE A 459 -12.20 -14.55 3.80
CA ILE A 459 -12.23 -15.54 2.71
C ILE A 459 -13.50 -15.39 1.89
N HIS A 460 -14.66 -15.18 2.52
CA HIS A 460 -15.92 -14.96 1.83
C HIS A 460 -15.90 -13.69 0.99
N GLY A 461 -15.42 -12.56 1.53
CA GLY A 461 -15.30 -11.30 0.79
C GLY A 461 -14.39 -11.41 -0.44
N LEU A 462 -13.27 -12.13 -0.33
CA LEU A 462 -12.36 -12.39 -1.45
C LEU A 462 -13.01 -13.28 -2.52
N ARG A 463 -13.75 -14.32 -2.12
CA ARG A 463 -14.50 -15.18 -3.05
C ARG A 463 -15.57 -14.39 -3.79
N ASP A 464 -16.33 -13.57 -3.08
CA ASP A 464 -17.38 -12.74 -3.68
C ASP A 464 -16.78 -11.72 -4.66
N GLY A 465 -15.61 -11.16 -4.36
CA GLY A 465 -14.83 -10.34 -5.28
C GLY A 465 -14.50 -11.09 -6.57
N PHE A 466 -13.99 -12.32 -6.46
CA PHE A 466 -13.65 -13.16 -7.62
C PHE A 466 -14.85 -13.46 -8.50
N PHE A 467 -15.96 -13.93 -7.92
CA PHE A 467 -17.15 -14.23 -8.72
C PHE A 467 -17.77 -12.98 -9.34
N ARG A 468 -17.72 -11.83 -8.65
CA ARG A 468 -18.14 -10.55 -9.22
C ARG A 468 -17.28 -10.15 -10.43
N ALA A 469 -15.97 -10.26 -10.32
CA ALA A 469 -15.04 -9.96 -11.41
C ALA A 469 -15.30 -10.85 -12.63
N MET A 470 -15.46 -12.16 -12.41
CA MET A 470 -15.80 -13.13 -13.45
C MET A 470 -17.12 -12.80 -14.17
N ARG A 471 -18.18 -12.46 -13.41
CA ARG A 471 -19.48 -12.07 -13.99
C ARG A 471 -19.36 -10.79 -14.83
N ASN A 472 -18.58 -9.82 -14.35
CA ASN A 472 -18.40 -8.54 -15.03
C ASN A 472 -17.59 -8.68 -16.34
N LYS A 473 -16.57 -9.55 -16.40
CA LYS A 473 -15.86 -9.84 -17.66
C LYS A 473 -16.74 -10.54 -18.70
N GLY A 474 -17.76 -11.28 -18.27
CA GLY A 474 -18.80 -11.81 -19.16
C GLY A 474 -19.71 -10.72 -19.77
N LEU A 475 -19.67 -9.49 -19.23
CA LEU A 475 -20.60 -8.40 -19.60
C LEU A 475 -19.91 -7.17 -20.20
N SER A 476 -18.63 -6.88 -19.92
CA SER A 476 -17.92 -5.75 -20.56
C SER A 476 -16.41 -5.71 -20.30
N ASN A 477 -15.63 -5.44 -21.36
CA ASN A 477 -14.19 -5.14 -21.34
C ASN A 477 -13.95 -3.67 -20.92
N PHE A 478 -14.03 -3.34 -19.63
CA PHE A 478 -13.61 -2.01 -19.16
C PHE A 478 -12.47 -2.10 -18.14
N ASN A 479 -11.33 -1.55 -18.57
CA ASN A 479 -10.17 -1.26 -17.74
C ASN A 479 -10.52 -0.23 -16.66
N HIS A 480 -10.07 -0.48 -15.42
CA HIS A 480 -10.27 0.42 -14.27
C HIS A 480 -8.92 0.96 -13.75
N PRO A 481 -8.70 2.29 -13.70
CA PRO A 481 -7.50 2.92 -13.11
C PRO A 481 -7.64 3.27 -11.59
N ASN A 482 -6.52 3.38 -10.85
CA ASN A 482 -6.35 3.12 -9.39
C ASN A 482 -5.39 4.04 -8.54
N SER A 483 -5.57 5.38 -8.44
CA SER A 483 -4.83 6.24 -7.48
C SER A 483 -5.42 7.65 -7.27
N ILE A 484 -5.27 8.19 -6.05
CA ILE A 484 -5.66 9.56 -5.64
C ILE A 484 -4.42 10.45 -5.68
N THR A 485 -4.46 11.54 -6.44
CA THR A 485 -3.48 12.64 -6.29
C THR A 485 -3.71 13.38 -4.99
N GLY A 486 -2.66 13.56 -4.18
CA GLY A 486 -2.65 14.37 -2.96
C GLY A 486 -2.85 15.87 -3.21
N LEU A 487 -3.86 16.27 -3.97
CA LEU A 487 -4.25 17.65 -4.21
C LEU A 487 -5.48 17.95 -3.35
N THR A 488 -5.35 18.86 -2.38
CA THR A 488 -6.50 19.31 -1.58
C THR A 488 -7.42 20.20 -2.42
N ARG A 489 -8.74 19.97 -2.31
CA ARG A 489 -9.77 20.98 -2.60
C ARG A 489 -9.78 22.04 -1.48
N SER A 490 -9.86 23.31 -1.84
CA SER A 490 -10.00 24.43 -0.89
C SER A 490 -11.33 24.33 -0.11
N ALA A 491 -11.37 24.87 1.11
CA ALA A 491 -12.39 24.61 2.13
C ALA A 491 -13.82 25.17 1.86
N ASP A 492 -14.10 25.77 0.69
CA ASP A 492 -15.35 26.52 0.45
C ASP A 492 -16.17 26.10 -0.79
N THR A 493 -15.94 24.90 -1.35
CA THR A 493 -16.70 24.45 -2.54
C THR A 493 -17.74 23.38 -2.20
N PRO A 494 -19.03 23.57 -2.51
CA PRO A 494 -20.05 22.56 -2.28
C PRO A 494 -19.76 21.28 -3.07
N VAL A 495 -20.11 20.16 -2.46
CA VAL A 495 -19.91 18.79 -2.96
C VAL A 495 -20.57 18.62 -4.33
N ASN A 496 -19.75 18.59 -5.38
CA ASN A 496 -20.09 17.91 -6.63
C ASN A 496 -19.10 16.76 -6.85
N SER A 497 -19.69 15.60 -7.13
CA SER A 497 -19.05 14.31 -7.39
C SER A 497 -18.32 14.36 -8.73
N ASP A 498 -16.99 14.42 -8.70
CA ASP A 498 -16.16 14.06 -9.85
C ASP A 498 -15.20 12.99 -9.38
N SER A 499 -15.43 11.79 -9.90
CA SER A 499 -14.67 10.57 -9.65
C SER A 499 -13.48 10.50 -10.61
N ASP A 500 -12.34 11.03 -10.19
CA ASP A 500 -11.05 10.88 -10.89
C ASP A 500 -10.22 9.80 -10.18
N VAL A 501 -9.97 8.66 -10.85
CA VAL A 501 -9.25 7.51 -10.29
C VAL A 501 -8.18 7.06 -11.30
N GLU A 502 -6.90 6.99 -10.90
CA GLU A 502 -5.71 7.03 -11.79
C GLU A 502 -4.81 5.77 -11.88
N LEU A 503 -4.31 5.39 -13.05
CA LEU A 503 -3.45 4.19 -13.23
C LEU A 503 -2.05 4.32 -12.58
N ASP A 504 -1.73 3.47 -11.59
CA ASP A 504 -0.37 3.32 -11.06
C ASP A 504 0.42 2.36 -11.96
N SER A 505 1.61 2.77 -12.42
CA SER A 505 2.36 2.04 -13.45
C SER A 505 3.60 1.31 -12.95
N GLU A 506 3.72 1.18 -11.64
CA GLU A 506 4.62 0.24 -10.97
C GLU A 506 3.88 -0.26 -9.72
N PRO A 507 4.06 -1.52 -9.30
CA PRO A 507 3.43 -2.03 -8.08
C PRO A 507 4.08 -1.35 -6.86
N GLU A 508 3.59 -0.18 -6.49
CA GLU A 508 3.94 0.47 -5.24
C GLU A 508 3.25 -0.29 -4.10
N GLY A 509 4.03 -1.09 -3.37
CA GLY A 509 3.60 -1.76 -2.14
C GLY A 509 3.77 -3.26 -2.24
N GLY A 510 4.50 -3.83 -1.28
CA GLY A 510 4.95 -5.20 -1.31
C GLY A 510 6.13 -5.38 -2.26
N THR A 511 7.18 -6.05 -1.78
CA THR A 511 8.09 -6.77 -2.66
C THR A 511 7.22 -7.64 -3.57
N THR A 512 6.95 -7.15 -4.78
CA THR A 512 6.38 -8.01 -5.80
C THR A 512 7.29 -9.22 -5.89
N LEU A 513 6.68 -10.40 -5.85
CA LEU A 513 7.36 -11.63 -6.22
C LEU A 513 8.04 -11.32 -7.54
N LYS A 514 9.37 -11.17 -7.51
CA LYS A 514 10.15 -10.91 -8.71
C LYS A 514 9.81 -12.07 -9.64
N ASP A 515 9.19 -11.77 -10.77
CA ASP A 515 9.05 -12.76 -11.83
C ASP A 515 10.50 -13.09 -12.24
N SER A 516 10.92 -14.33 -11.96
CA SER A 516 12.25 -14.85 -12.30
C SER A 516 12.47 -14.91 -13.81
#